data_AF-A0A1B6YCU1-F1
#
_entry.id   AF-A0A1B6YCU1-F1
#
_cell.length_a   1.000
_cell.length_b   1.000
_cell.length_c   1.000
_cell.angle_alpha   90.00
_cell.angle_beta   90.00
_cell.angle_gamma   90.00
#
_symmetry.space_group_name_H-M   'P 1'
#
loop_
_entity.id
_entity.type
_entity.pdbx_description
1 polymer ?
#
loop_
_entity_poly.entity_id
_entity_poly.type
_entity_poly.pdbx_seq_one_letter_code
_entity_poly.pdbx_strand_id
1 'polypeptide(L)'
;MNFQPLRITSGWTIEWNTFMKTDPHPDDMADFSGSSLLHAYNRNMKRAINLEWRPEEDYDGEFILRVINLEEHYNSKTQDFDLVGDWENPHYEFCSKDRLKVVSEIEELMLQLPPYEDPRILKSRGVVDDEAEHIRIKLLETKISDEVRSEILNSDHKKLQDLLLDHTDVKREDLLFLSEHGTVKGIRNKASQKLNSKPFRN
;
A
#
# COMPACT_ATOMS: atom_id res chain seq x y z
N MET A 1 27.38 -12.54 -19.31
CA MET A 1 26.18 -11.96 -18.67
C MET A 1 26.04 -10.54 -19.15
N ASN A 2 24.89 -10.19 -19.73
CA ASN A 2 24.62 -8.87 -20.29
C ASN A 2 23.31 -8.34 -19.71
N PHE A 3 23.39 -7.58 -18.63
CA PHE A 3 22.21 -7.04 -17.94
C PHE A 3 21.46 -6.06 -18.82
N GLN A 4 20.15 -6.01 -18.64
CA GLN A 4 19.29 -5.01 -19.25
C GLN A 4 19.66 -3.61 -18.73
N PRO A 5 20.04 -2.65 -19.60
CA PRO A 5 20.21 -1.27 -19.18
C PRO A 5 18.87 -0.65 -18.75
N LEU A 6 18.87 0.03 -17.61
CA LEU A 6 17.71 0.75 -17.06
C LEU A 6 18.13 2.18 -16.68
N ARG A 7 17.26 3.14 -16.96
CA ARG A 7 17.37 4.51 -16.43
C ARG A 7 16.78 4.54 -15.01
N ILE A 8 17.65 4.64 -14.02
CA ILE A 8 17.25 4.65 -12.60
C ILE A 8 17.25 6.11 -12.10
N THR A 9 16.09 6.57 -11.63
CA THR A 9 15.96 7.89 -11.01
C THR A 9 16.48 7.88 -9.57
N SER A 10 16.77 9.06 -9.02
CA SER A 10 17.34 9.18 -7.67
C SER A 10 16.42 8.60 -6.60
N GLY A 11 17.00 7.91 -5.62
CA GLY A 11 16.30 7.37 -4.45
C GLY A 11 15.92 5.90 -4.54
N TRP A 12 16.07 5.29 -5.72
CA TRP A 12 15.94 3.84 -5.90
C TRP A 12 17.25 3.12 -5.56
N THR A 13 17.13 2.05 -4.79
CA THR A 13 18.18 1.09 -4.48
C THR A 13 17.86 -0.21 -5.19
N ILE A 14 18.81 -0.76 -5.95
CA ILE A 14 18.70 -2.10 -6.53
C ILE A 14 19.19 -3.11 -5.50
N GLU A 15 18.29 -3.95 -5.02
CA GLU A 15 18.61 -5.03 -4.07
C GLU A 15 18.97 -6.32 -4.81
N TRP A 16 18.23 -6.62 -5.89
CA TRP A 16 18.45 -7.81 -6.70
C TRP A 16 18.34 -7.48 -8.19
N ASN A 17 19.21 -8.06 -9.01
CA ASN A 17 19.15 -7.89 -10.45
C ASN A 17 19.78 -9.08 -11.20
N THR A 18 18.91 -9.87 -11.81
CA THR A 18 19.23 -10.89 -12.81
C THR A 18 18.52 -10.59 -14.14
N PHE A 19 17.94 -9.41 -14.32
CA PHE A 19 17.20 -9.04 -15.52
C PHE A 19 18.17 -8.83 -16.70
N MET A 20 18.24 -9.86 -17.56
CA MET A 20 19.14 -9.87 -18.71
C MET A 20 18.57 -9.15 -19.93
N LYS A 21 19.46 -8.67 -20.79
CA LYS A 21 19.13 -8.13 -22.11
C LYS A 21 18.90 -9.28 -23.11
N THR A 22 17.99 -10.18 -22.77
CA THR A 22 17.66 -11.38 -23.53
C THR A 22 16.15 -11.38 -23.78
N ASP A 23 15.73 -11.54 -25.03
CA ASP A 23 14.32 -11.72 -25.35
C ASP A 23 13.92 -13.19 -25.13
N PRO A 24 12.69 -13.50 -24.72
CA PRO A 24 12.29 -14.88 -24.44
C PRO A 24 12.46 -15.79 -25.66
N HIS A 25 13.27 -16.84 -25.52
CA HIS A 25 13.51 -17.86 -26.52
C HIS A 25 13.71 -19.23 -25.83
N PRO A 26 13.23 -20.36 -26.39
CA PRO A 26 13.27 -21.65 -25.70
C PRO A 26 14.66 -22.09 -25.20
N ASP A 27 15.72 -21.71 -25.92
CA ASP A 27 17.11 -22.06 -25.56
C ASP A 27 17.69 -21.19 -24.42
N ASP A 28 17.03 -20.08 -24.06
CA ASP A 28 17.55 -19.06 -23.16
C ASP A 28 16.74 -18.96 -21.84
N MET A 29 15.87 -19.94 -21.57
CA MET A 29 14.94 -19.89 -20.43
C MET A 29 15.61 -19.85 -19.05
N ALA A 30 16.88 -20.26 -18.94
CA ALA A 30 17.67 -20.12 -17.71
C ALA A 30 17.83 -18.65 -17.27
N ASP A 31 17.81 -17.68 -18.20
CA ASP A 31 17.84 -16.23 -17.87
C ASP A 31 16.54 -15.75 -17.20
N PHE A 32 15.48 -16.57 -17.25
CA PHE A 32 14.15 -16.30 -16.71
C PHE A 32 13.83 -17.18 -15.49
N SER A 33 14.89 -17.62 -14.80
CA SER A 33 14.83 -18.37 -13.55
C SER A 33 14.86 -17.44 -12.33
N GLY A 34 14.38 -17.95 -11.20
CA GLY A 34 14.37 -17.32 -9.90
C GLY A 34 13.03 -16.72 -9.46
N SER A 35 12.97 -16.43 -8.16
CA SER A 35 11.82 -15.75 -7.54
C SER A 35 11.69 -14.30 -8.02
N SER A 36 12.76 -13.66 -8.47
CA SER A 36 12.74 -12.28 -9.00
C SER A 36 13.88 -12.07 -9.99
N LEU A 37 13.57 -11.37 -11.08
CA LEU A 37 14.53 -10.89 -12.07
C LEU A 37 15.07 -9.50 -11.71
N LEU A 38 14.25 -8.66 -11.09
CA LEU A 38 14.66 -7.35 -10.59
C LEU A 38 13.91 -7.07 -9.30
N HIS A 39 14.63 -6.62 -8.27
CA HIS A 39 14.03 -6.03 -7.08
C HIS A 39 14.71 -4.70 -6.79
N ALA A 40 13.91 -3.64 -6.81
CA ALA A 40 14.34 -2.29 -6.51
C ALA A 40 13.39 -1.66 -5.51
N TYR A 41 13.89 -0.87 -4.57
CA TYR A 41 13.04 -0.16 -3.61
C TYR A 41 13.46 1.28 -3.41
N ASN A 42 12.50 2.11 -3.00
CA ASN A 42 12.72 3.49 -2.61
C ASN A 42 12.18 3.69 -1.19
N ARG A 43 13.08 3.88 -0.23
CA ARG A 43 12.75 3.97 1.21
C ARG A 43 11.92 5.22 1.54
N ASN A 44 12.16 6.33 0.85
CA ASN A 44 11.43 7.57 1.09
C ASN A 44 10.01 7.50 0.52
N MET A 45 9.86 6.89 -0.65
CA MET A 45 8.55 6.68 -1.27
C MET A 45 7.79 5.50 -0.66
N LYS A 46 8.46 4.63 0.10
CA LYS A 46 7.87 3.40 0.64
C LYS A 46 7.26 2.52 -0.46
N ARG A 47 8.02 2.38 -1.56
CA ARG A 47 7.65 1.59 -2.74
C ARG A 47 8.75 0.60 -3.07
N ALA A 48 8.39 -0.59 -3.53
CA ALA A 48 9.28 -1.47 -4.26
C ALA A 48 8.72 -1.78 -5.65
N ILE A 49 9.62 -2.04 -6.60
CA ILE A 49 9.34 -2.57 -7.92
C ILE A 49 9.96 -3.96 -7.96
N ASN A 50 9.12 -4.95 -8.26
CA ASN A 50 9.54 -6.34 -8.42
C ASN A 50 9.18 -6.83 -9.81
N LEU A 51 10.15 -7.41 -10.50
CA LEU A 51 9.97 -8.08 -11.78
C LEU A 51 10.21 -9.58 -11.60
N GLU A 52 9.32 -10.39 -12.13
CA GLU A 52 9.52 -11.84 -12.24
C GLU A 52 9.10 -12.34 -13.62
N TRP A 53 9.46 -13.58 -13.94
CA TRP A 53 8.94 -14.31 -15.10
C TRP A 53 8.16 -15.53 -14.61
N ARG A 54 6.94 -15.69 -15.10
CA ARG A 54 6.05 -16.80 -14.69
C ARG A 54 5.31 -17.41 -15.88
N PRO A 55 5.19 -18.75 -15.95
CA PRO A 55 5.88 -19.73 -15.10
C PRO A 55 7.40 -19.67 -15.27
N GLU A 56 8.14 -19.98 -14.20
CA GLU A 56 9.61 -19.90 -14.19
C GLU A 56 10.21 -20.85 -15.23
N GLU A 57 11.23 -20.39 -15.97
CA GLU A 57 11.90 -21.14 -17.05
C GLU A 57 10.97 -21.66 -18.17
N ASP A 58 9.75 -21.13 -18.27
CA ASP A 58 8.77 -21.53 -19.29
C ASP A 58 8.73 -20.48 -20.41
N TYR A 59 8.98 -20.89 -21.65
CA TYR A 59 8.89 -20.02 -22.83
C TYR A 59 7.49 -19.43 -23.02
N ASP A 60 6.46 -20.16 -22.62
CA ASP A 60 5.08 -19.68 -22.68
C ASP A 60 4.72 -18.75 -21.51
N GLY A 61 5.65 -18.52 -20.58
CA GLY A 61 5.53 -17.51 -19.54
C GLY A 61 5.55 -16.07 -20.04
N GLU A 62 5.46 -15.15 -19.09
CA GLU A 62 5.57 -13.71 -19.32
C GLU A 62 6.19 -13.00 -18.13
N PHE A 63 6.65 -11.77 -18.36
CA PHE A 63 7.06 -10.89 -17.28
C PHE A 63 5.84 -10.45 -16.48
N ILE A 64 5.98 -10.49 -15.15
CA ILE A 64 5.03 -9.88 -14.23
C ILE A 64 5.78 -8.83 -13.41
N LEU A 65 5.41 -7.57 -13.62
CA LEU A 65 5.96 -6.41 -12.96
C LEU A 65 4.97 -5.93 -11.89
N ARG A 66 5.41 -5.82 -10.64
CA ARG A 66 4.58 -5.36 -9.52
C ARG A 66 5.19 -4.15 -8.84
N VAL A 67 4.32 -3.25 -8.38
CA VAL A 67 4.66 -2.22 -7.41
C VAL A 67 4.11 -2.62 -6.05
N ILE A 68 4.99 -2.76 -5.08
CA ILE A 68 4.68 -3.20 -3.72
C ILE A 68 4.67 -1.99 -2.78
N ASN A 69 3.66 -1.89 -1.92
CA ASN A 69 3.66 -0.94 -0.81
C ASN A 69 4.63 -1.43 0.27
N LEU A 70 5.48 -0.54 0.79
CA LEU A 70 6.40 -0.87 1.88
C LEU A 70 5.92 -0.26 3.19
N GLU A 71 5.72 -1.10 4.17
CA GLU A 71 5.34 -0.74 5.52
C GLU A 71 6.58 -0.66 6.41
N GLU A 72 6.72 0.44 7.16
CA GLU A 72 7.80 0.52 8.16
C GLU A 72 7.41 -0.26 9.42
N HIS A 73 8.34 -1.07 9.92
CA HIS A 73 8.23 -1.80 11.18
C HIS A 73 9.42 -1.47 12.05
N TYR A 74 9.18 -0.92 13.24
CA TYR A 74 10.24 -0.65 14.20
C TYR A 74 10.78 -1.97 14.77
N ASN A 75 12.08 -2.16 14.64
CA ASN A 75 12.79 -3.31 15.13
C ASN A 75 13.58 -2.94 16.39
N SER A 76 13.09 -3.40 17.54
CA SER A 76 13.70 -3.10 18.84
C SER A 76 15.09 -3.71 19.03
N LYS A 77 15.46 -4.74 18.25
CA LYS A 77 16.78 -5.39 18.33
C LYS A 77 17.85 -4.58 17.62
N THR A 78 17.52 -4.04 16.44
CA THR A 78 18.45 -3.23 15.63
C THR A 78 18.36 -1.74 15.93
N GLN A 79 17.30 -1.31 16.63
CA GLN A 79 16.96 0.10 16.84
C GLN A 79 16.77 0.86 15.51
N ASP A 80 16.29 0.17 14.48
CA ASP A 80 16.01 0.71 13.15
C ASP A 80 14.61 0.30 12.67
N PHE A 81 14.25 0.71 11.46
CA PHE A 81 12.99 0.41 10.79
C PHE A 81 13.22 -0.55 9.64
N ASP A 82 12.62 -1.72 9.75
CA ASP A 82 12.53 -2.68 8.65
C ASP A 82 11.44 -2.21 7.68
N LEU A 83 11.65 -2.45 6.39
CA LEU A 83 10.63 -2.27 5.37
C LEU A 83 10.05 -3.63 5.00
N VAL A 84 8.75 -3.79 5.20
CA VAL A 84 8.03 -5.02 4.90
C VAL A 84 7.10 -4.76 3.73
N GLY A 85 7.16 -5.59 2.69
CA GLY A 85 6.31 -5.46 1.51
C GLY A 85 4.93 -6.11 1.68
N ASP A 86 3.87 -5.41 1.28
CA ASP A 86 2.52 -5.98 1.11
C ASP A 86 2.41 -6.64 -0.27
N TRP A 87 2.72 -7.93 -0.32
CA TRP A 87 2.70 -8.73 -1.55
C TRP A 87 1.30 -9.18 -1.96
N GLU A 88 0.35 -9.19 -1.03
CA GLU A 88 -1.02 -9.65 -1.27
C GLU A 88 -1.86 -8.55 -1.93
N ASN A 89 -1.52 -7.28 -1.69
CA ASN A 89 -2.22 -6.13 -2.27
C ASN A 89 -1.24 -5.22 -3.02
N PRO A 90 -0.70 -5.66 -4.17
CA PRO A 90 0.17 -4.82 -4.98
C PRO A 90 -0.56 -3.54 -5.39
N HIS A 91 0.16 -2.43 -5.38
CA HIS A 91 -0.37 -1.14 -5.83
C HIS A 91 -0.62 -1.12 -7.34
N TYR A 92 0.21 -1.85 -8.07
CA TYR A 92 0.17 -1.91 -9.52
C TYR A 92 0.71 -3.26 -9.98
N GLU A 93 0.13 -3.79 -11.05
CA GLU A 93 0.61 -4.98 -11.75
C GLU A 93 0.54 -4.75 -13.26
N PHE A 94 1.60 -5.14 -13.96
CA PHE A 94 1.72 -5.08 -15.41
C PHE A 94 2.33 -6.37 -15.93
N CYS A 95 1.70 -6.98 -16.93
CA CYS A 95 2.17 -8.21 -17.56
C CYS A 95 2.53 -7.97 -19.03
N SER A 96 3.65 -8.57 -19.47
CA SER A 96 4.02 -8.55 -20.88
C SER A 96 5.03 -9.62 -21.22
N LYS A 97 5.00 -10.14 -22.45
CA LYS A 97 6.12 -10.91 -23.02
C LYS A 97 7.21 -10.02 -23.64
N ASP A 98 6.92 -8.73 -23.87
CA ASP A 98 7.82 -7.81 -24.55
C ASP A 98 8.75 -7.13 -23.54
N ARG A 99 10.02 -7.55 -23.54
CA ARG A 99 11.06 -7.00 -22.66
C ARG A 99 11.19 -5.49 -22.77
N LEU A 100 11.06 -4.90 -23.96
CA LEU A 100 11.23 -3.46 -24.14
C LEU A 100 10.05 -2.65 -23.60
N LYS A 101 8.84 -3.22 -23.61
CA LYS A 101 7.70 -2.64 -22.89
C LYS A 101 7.92 -2.66 -21.39
N VAL A 102 8.38 -3.79 -20.85
CA VAL A 102 8.71 -3.92 -19.41
C VAL A 102 9.78 -2.92 -18.99
N VAL A 103 10.82 -2.73 -19.81
CA VAL A 103 11.86 -1.71 -19.57
C VAL A 103 11.26 -0.32 -19.50
N SER A 104 10.42 0.04 -20.47
CA SER A 104 9.78 1.35 -20.51
C SER A 104 8.88 1.58 -19.29
N GLU A 105 8.12 0.55 -18.90
CA GLU A 105 7.24 0.57 -17.74
C GLU A 105 8.02 0.73 -16.42
N ILE A 106 9.13 -0.01 -16.24
CA ILE A 106 10.00 0.13 -15.06
C ILE A 106 10.55 1.56 -14.95
N GLU A 107 11.05 2.12 -16.06
CA GLU A 107 11.62 3.47 -16.07
C GLU A 107 10.55 4.54 -15.79
N GLU A 108 9.33 4.37 -16.31
CA GLU A 108 8.20 5.26 -16.04
C GLU A 108 7.77 5.19 -14.57
N LEU A 109 7.64 3.97 -14.02
CA LEU A 109 7.32 3.77 -12.61
C LEU A 109 8.38 4.38 -11.70
N MET A 110 9.67 4.20 -12.01
CA MET A 110 10.75 4.81 -11.23
C MET A 110 10.69 6.34 -11.24
N LEU A 111 10.18 6.94 -12.32
CA LEU A 111 10.08 8.39 -12.47
C LEU A 111 8.81 8.99 -11.82
N GLN A 112 7.66 8.31 -11.95
CA GLN A 112 6.35 8.91 -11.70
C GLN A 112 5.61 8.34 -10.49
N LEU A 113 6.10 7.25 -9.88
CA LEU A 113 5.39 6.66 -8.73
C LEU A 113 5.20 7.68 -7.60
N PRO A 114 4.02 7.77 -7.00
CA PRO A 114 3.82 8.57 -5.80
C PRO A 114 4.30 7.83 -4.55
N PRO A 115 4.68 8.55 -3.48
CA PRO A 115 4.89 7.96 -2.17
C PRO A 115 3.66 7.17 -1.70
N TYR A 116 3.90 6.09 -0.97
CA TYR A 116 2.88 5.34 -0.26
C TYR A 116 2.62 5.98 1.11
N GLU A 117 1.35 6.26 1.37
CA GLU A 117 0.86 6.71 2.67
C GLU A 117 0.35 5.51 3.46
N ASP A 118 1.01 5.21 4.58
CA ASP A 118 0.67 4.07 5.45
C ASP A 118 -0.72 4.30 6.09
N PRO A 119 -1.74 3.50 5.72
CA PRO A 119 -3.09 3.67 6.23
C PRO A 119 -3.22 3.20 7.68
N ARG A 120 -2.29 2.37 8.17
CA ARG A 120 -2.37 1.73 9.47
C ARG A 120 -2.41 2.75 10.60
N ILE A 121 -3.02 2.38 11.70
CA ILE A 121 -2.99 3.18 12.92
C ILE A 121 -1.72 2.82 13.68
N LEU A 122 -0.89 3.83 13.92
CA LEU A 122 0.41 3.66 14.57
C LEU A 122 0.43 4.40 15.92
N LYS A 123 0.98 3.75 16.95
CA LYS A 123 1.28 4.40 18.25
C LYS A 123 2.43 5.39 18.11
N SER A 124 3.41 5.02 17.31
CA SER A 124 4.57 5.82 16.92
C SER A 124 5.11 5.31 15.59
N ARG A 125 6.07 6.01 14.97
CA ARG A 125 6.63 5.59 13.67
C ARG A 125 7.02 4.10 13.72
N GLY A 126 6.52 3.31 12.77
CA GLY A 126 6.81 1.88 12.65
C GLY A 126 6.23 0.97 13.74
N VAL A 127 5.44 1.48 14.69
CA VAL A 127 4.81 0.67 15.75
C VAL A 127 3.29 0.74 15.58
N VAL A 128 2.70 -0.36 15.12
CA VAL A 128 1.26 -0.48 14.92
C VAL A 128 0.53 -0.44 16.26
N ASP A 129 -0.60 0.26 16.28
CA ASP A 129 -1.56 0.16 17.36
C ASP A 129 -2.52 -1.00 17.08
N ASP A 130 -2.16 -2.22 17.48
CA ASP A 130 -2.92 -3.43 17.11
C ASP A 130 -4.41 -3.35 17.44
N GLU A 131 -4.78 -2.73 18.56
CA GLU A 131 -6.18 -2.59 18.97
C GLU A 131 -6.94 -1.64 18.03
N ALA A 132 -6.38 -0.45 17.81
CA ALA A 132 -7.01 0.53 16.93
C ALA A 132 -6.96 0.09 15.45
N GLU A 133 -5.90 -0.60 15.04
CA GLU A 133 -5.73 -1.11 13.69
C GLU A 133 -6.71 -2.24 13.38
N HIS A 134 -6.95 -3.15 14.33
CA HIS A 134 -7.97 -4.17 14.19
C HIS A 134 -9.37 -3.56 14.02
N ILE A 135 -9.69 -2.49 14.74
CA ILE A 135 -10.95 -1.74 14.55
C ILE A 135 -10.97 -1.09 13.17
N ARG A 136 -9.85 -0.49 12.72
CA ARG A 136 -9.73 0.10 11.37
C ARG A 136 -9.99 -0.92 10.27
N ILE A 137 -9.42 -2.12 10.37
CA ILE A 137 -9.61 -3.20 9.39
C ILE A 137 -11.08 -3.59 9.31
N LYS A 138 -11.75 -3.79 10.44
CA LYS A 138 -13.20 -4.06 10.48
C LYS A 138 -14.04 -2.91 9.90
N LEU A 139 -13.61 -1.67 10.11
CA LEU A 139 -14.27 -0.49 9.54
C LEU A 139 -14.15 -0.42 8.01
N LEU A 140 -13.16 -1.07 7.39
CA LEU A 140 -13.02 -1.13 5.93
C LEU A 140 -13.94 -2.16 5.27
N GLU A 141 -14.61 -3.02 6.04
CA GLU A 141 -15.61 -3.94 5.48
C GLU A 141 -16.78 -3.18 4.88
N THR A 142 -17.43 -3.73 3.85
CA THR A 142 -18.51 -3.06 3.10
C THR A 142 -19.68 -2.60 3.96
N LYS A 143 -19.85 -3.18 5.16
CA LYS A 143 -20.89 -2.80 6.11
C LYS A 143 -20.33 -2.74 7.53
N ILE A 144 -20.48 -1.60 8.18
CA ILE A 144 -20.06 -1.43 9.58
C ILE A 144 -21.04 -2.16 10.51
N SER A 145 -20.54 -3.07 11.35
CA SER A 145 -21.32 -3.69 12.43
C SER A 145 -21.65 -2.69 13.54
N ASP A 146 -22.74 -2.90 14.27
CA ASP A 146 -23.11 -2.01 15.37
C ASP A 146 -22.10 -2.10 16.54
N GLU A 147 -21.42 -3.24 16.69
CA GLU A 147 -20.33 -3.42 17.66
C GLU A 147 -19.13 -2.52 17.32
N VAL A 148 -18.61 -2.59 16.09
CA VAL A 148 -17.46 -1.76 15.64
C VAL A 148 -17.78 -0.28 15.76
N ARG A 149 -19.00 0.10 15.36
CA ARG A 149 -19.49 1.47 15.51
C ARG A 149 -19.49 1.91 16.97
N SER A 150 -20.01 1.08 17.87
CA SER A 150 -20.04 1.37 19.30
C SER A 150 -18.64 1.49 19.89
N GLU A 151 -17.71 0.61 19.48
CA GLU A 151 -16.29 0.70 19.87
C GLU A 151 -15.68 2.05 19.45
N ILE A 152 -15.89 2.47 18.19
CA ILE A 152 -15.34 3.74 17.69
C ILE A 152 -15.96 4.95 18.39
N LEU A 153 -17.28 5.00 18.55
CA LEU A 153 -17.99 6.13 19.17
C LEU A 153 -17.53 6.32 20.62
N ASN A 154 -17.34 5.23 21.36
CA ASN A 154 -16.91 5.27 22.76
C ASN A 154 -15.38 5.38 22.94
N SER A 155 -14.60 5.25 21.86
CA SER A 155 -13.15 5.46 21.91
C SER A 155 -12.78 6.94 22.04
N ASP A 156 -11.62 7.24 22.61
CA ASP A 156 -10.98 8.55 22.53
C ASP A 156 -10.08 8.69 21.29
N HIS A 157 -10.14 7.72 20.36
CA HIS A 157 -9.20 7.62 19.25
C HIS A 157 -9.62 8.49 18.05
N LYS A 158 -8.99 9.67 17.92
CA LYS A 158 -9.28 10.65 16.86
C LYS A 158 -9.34 10.04 15.46
N LYS A 159 -8.35 9.24 15.05
CA LYS A 159 -8.28 8.70 13.67
C LYS A 159 -9.45 7.77 13.37
N LEU A 160 -9.89 6.95 14.33
CA LEU A 160 -11.01 6.03 14.16
C LEU A 160 -12.32 6.80 14.04
N GLN A 161 -12.54 7.81 14.89
CA GLN A 161 -13.71 8.68 14.78
C GLN A 161 -13.72 9.45 13.45
N ASP A 162 -12.56 9.93 12.99
CA ASP A 162 -12.44 10.65 11.72
C ASP A 162 -12.76 9.76 10.50
N LEU A 163 -12.30 8.50 10.54
CA LEU A 163 -12.59 7.48 9.53
C LEU A 163 -14.07 7.09 9.54
N LEU A 164 -14.68 6.89 10.70
CA LEU A 164 -16.12 6.60 10.80
C LEU A 164 -16.93 7.75 10.19
N LEU A 165 -16.54 9.00 10.44
CA LEU A 165 -17.22 10.15 9.84
C LEU A 165 -17.15 10.14 8.32
N ASP A 166 -16.08 9.64 7.71
CA ASP A 166 -15.89 9.56 6.26
C ASP A 166 -16.41 8.29 5.60
N HIS A 167 -16.79 7.30 6.41
CA HIS A 167 -17.36 6.06 5.91
C HIS A 167 -18.73 6.29 5.25
N THR A 168 -19.02 5.54 4.19
CA THR A 168 -20.28 5.64 3.43
C THR A 168 -21.52 5.30 4.26
N ASP A 169 -21.37 4.36 5.19
CA ASP A 169 -22.42 3.85 6.08
C ASP A 169 -22.60 4.64 7.39
N VAL A 170 -22.02 5.85 7.48
CA VAL A 170 -22.21 6.72 8.65
C VAL A 170 -23.69 7.11 8.78
N LYS A 171 -24.26 6.92 9.98
CA LYS A 171 -25.65 7.26 10.29
C LYS A 171 -25.73 8.64 10.91
N ARG A 172 -26.89 9.29 10.77
CA ARG A 172 -27.19 10.59 11.41
C ARG A 172 -26.99 10.55 12.94
N GLU A 173 -27.29 9.42 13.57
CA GLU A 173 -27.09 9.20 15.02
C GLU A 173 -25.61 9.26 15.41
N ASP A 174 -24.72 8.67 14.61
CA ASP A 174 -23.27 8.74 14.82
C ASP A 174 -22.80 10.20 14.77
N LEU A 175 -23.30 10.96 13.78
CA LEU A 175 -22.95 12.37 13.60
C LEU A 175 -23.45 13.23 14.77
N LEU A 176 -24.66 13.00 15.26
CA LEU A 176 -25.18 13.68 16.45
C LEU A 176 -24.29 13.40 17.66
N PHE A 177 -24.02 12.12 17.93
CA PHE A 177 -23.18 11.70 19.04
C PHE A 177 -21.80 12.37 18.98
N LEU A 178 -21.10 12.27 17.85
CA LEU A 178 -19.75 12.81 17.69
C LEU A 178 -19.71 14.34 17.65
N SER A 179 -20.81 15.02 17.29
CA SER A 179 -20.86 16.49 17.35
C SER A 179 -20.78 17.03 18.78
N GLU A 180 -21.29 16.26 19.75
CA GLU A 180 -21.28 16.61 21.17
C GLU A 180 -20.09 15.98 21.90
N HIS A 181 -19.82 14.69 21.63
CA HIS A 181 -18.91 13.85 22.40
C HIS A 181 -17.61 13.47 21.67
N GLY A 182 -17.40 13.95 20.44
CA GLY A 182 -16.19 13.65 19.67
C GLY A 182 -14.92 14.01 20.46
N THR A 183 -13.90 13.15 20.38
CA THR A 183 -12.70 13.19 21.25
C THR A 183 -11.98 14.53 21.21
N VAL A 184 -11.89 15.15 20.03
CA VAL A 184 -11.29 16.46 19.83
C VAL A 184 -12.23 17.41 19.10
N LYS A 185 -12.02 18.73 19.28
CA LYS A 185 -12.81 19.79 18.64
C LYS A 185 -12.94 19.61 17.12
N GLY A 186 -11.89 19.12 16.45
CA GLY A 186 -11.91 18.85 15.01
C GLY A 186 -12.96 17.81 14.61
N ILE A 187 -13.11 16.73 15.38
CA ILE A 187 -14.11 15.69 15.15
C ILE A 187 -15.51 16.26 15.35
N ARG A 188 -15.73 16.96 16.47
CA ARG A 188 -17.01 17.62 16.77
C ARG A 188 -17.44 18.55 15.63
N ASN A 189 -16.52 19.41 15.18
CA ASN A 189 -16.77 20.32 14.07
C ASN A 189 -17.09 19.60 12.75
N LYS A 190 -16.33 18.55 12.39
CA LYS A 190 -16.55 17.76 11.17
C LYS A 190 -17.93 17.08 11.20
N ALA A 191 -18.31 16.51 12.34
CA ALA A 191 -19.61 15.90 12.55
C ALA A 191 -20.76 16.93 12.39
N SER A 192 -20.65 18.09 13.06
CA SER A 192 -21.62 19.19 12.90
C SER A 192 -21.73 19.69 11.47
N GLN A 193 -20.61 19.78 10.75
CA GLN A 193 -20.62 20.19 9.34
C GLN A 193 -21.34 19.15 8.47
N LYS A 194 -21.08 17.84 8.68
CA LYS A 194 -21.75 16.77 7.94
C LYS A 194 -23.25 16.70 8.23
N LEU A 195 -23.70 16.95 9.46
CA LEU A 195 -25.12 17.05 9.80
C LEU A 195 -25.87 18.11 8.96
N ASN A 196 -25.18 19.18 8.59
CA ASN A 196 -25.75 20.26 7.78
C ASN A 196 -25.63 20.02 6.26
N SER A 197 -24.99 18.92 5.84
CA SER A 197 -24.83 18.55 4.44
C SER A 197 -26.10 17.90 3.88
N LYS A 198 -26.30 17.99 2.55
CA LYS A 198 -27.54 17.54 1.88
C LYS A 198 -28.02 16.13 2.28
N PRO A 199 -27.17 15.10 2.44
CA PRO A 199 -27.63 13.75 2.80
C PRO A 199 -28.21 13.61 4.20
N PHE A 200 -27.86 14.51 5.13
CA PHE A 200 -28.22 14.41 6.55
C PHE A 200 -29.05 15.59 7.07
N ARG A 201 -29.24 16.59 6.21
CA ARG A 201 -30.07 17.75 6.50
C ARG A 201 -31.53 17.31 6.58
N ASN A 202 -32.19 17.66 7.67
CA ASN A 202 -33.64 17.50 7.85
C ASN A 202 -34.42 18.19 6.73
#